data_AF-A0A7C5QMN0-F1
#
_entry.id   AF-A0A7C5QMN0-F1
#
_cell.length_a   1.000
_cell.length_b   1.000
_cell.length_c   1.000
_cell.angle_alpha   90.00
_cell.angle_beta   90.00
_cell.angle_gamma   90.00
#
_symmetry.space_group_name_H-M   'P 1'
#
loop_
_entity.id
_entity.type
_entity.pdbx_description
1 polymer ?
#
loop_
_entity_poly.entity_id
_entity_poly.type
_entity_poly.pdbx_seq_one_letter_code
_entity_poly.pdbx_strand_id
1 'polypeptide(L)'
;MDFYCLKNCDTCRKARRALEAAGHDLRVMDIRADGVPEAVLREALVRLGREGLLATRSPTWRKLDETARQRDLVELMLEYPVLMKRPLIIGPDHISAGWAKDVQARLLG
;
A
#
# COMPACT_ATOMS: atom_id res chain seq x y z
N MET A 1 -5.53 3.01 -13.01
CA MET A 1 -4.72 2.29 -11.99
C MET A 1 -5.47 2.30 -10.68
N ASP A 2 -5.41 1.21 -9.93
CA ASP A 2 -5.99 1.17 -8.58
C ASP A 2 -4.98 1.74 -7.57
N PHE A 3 -5.46 2.67 -6.73
CA PHE A 3 -4.65 3.43 -5.80
C PHE A 3 -5.23 3.36 -4.39
N TYR A 4 -4.67 2.48 -3.56
CA TYR A 4 -5.08 2.28 -2.18
C TYR A 4 -4.26 3.16 -1.24
N CYS A 5 -4.93 4.00 -0.48
CA CYS A 5 -4.28 5.03 0.34
C CYS A 5 -5.01 5.34 1.64
N LEU A 6 -4.47 6.27 2.42
CA LEU A 6 -5.28 7.05 3.36
C LEU A 6 -5.48 8.45 2.80
N LYS A 7 -6.69 8.99 2.99
CA LYS A 7 -6.98 10.42 2.74
C LYS A 7 -5.97 11.35 3.42
N ASN A 8 -5.62 11.07 4.67
CA ASN A 8 -4.70 11.88 5.48
C ASN A 8 -3.26 11.30 5.49
N CYS A 9 -2.67 11.07 4.31
CA CYS A 9 -1.28 10.65 4.18
C CYS A 9 -0.52 11.51 3.16
N ASP A 10 0.49 12.24 3.61
CA ASP A 10 1.30 13.14 2.77
C ASP A 10 1.94 12.43 1.58
N THR A 11 2.51 11.25 1.82
CA THR A 11 3.10 10.43 0.77
C THR A 11 2.07 10.05 -0.28
N CYS A 12 0.86 9.67 0.13
CA CYS A 12 -0.23 9.34 -0.80
C CYS A 12 -0.68 10.58 -1.59
N ARG A 13 -0.80 11.75 -0.95
CA ARG A 13 -1.14 13.01 -1.63
C ARG A 13 -0.10 13.40 -2.68
N LYS A 14 1.19 13.26 -2.35
CA LYS A 14 2.30 13.52 -3.29
C LYS A 14 2.27 12.55 -4.47
N ALA A 15 2.11 11.26 -4.19
CA ALA A 15 2.04 10.21 -5.21
C ALA A 15 0.87 10.44 -6.17
N ARG A 16 -0.33 10.63 -5.61
CA ARG A 16 -1.55 10.89 -6.39
C ARG A 16 -1.37 12.09 -7.33
N ARG A 17 -0.91 13.23 -6.80
CA ARG A 17 -0.70 14.45 -7.61
C ARG A 17 0.30 14.24 -8.73
N ALA A 18 1.41 13.54 -8.48
CA ALA A 18 2.43 13.28 -9.49
C ALA A 18 1.90 12.36 -10.60
N LEU A 19 1.17 11.31 -10.23
CA LEU A 19 0.56 10.38 -11.18
C LEU A 19 -0.54 11.04 -12.03
N GLU A 20 -1.43 11.82 -11.41
CA GLU A 20 -2.45 12.59 -12.12
C GLU A 20 -1.81 13.60 -13.09
N ALA A 21 -0.73 14.28 -12.66
CA ALA A 21 0.01 15.22 -13.51
C ALA A 21 0.74 14.54 -14.68
N ALA A 22 1.15 13.28 -14.51
CA ALA A 22 1.70 12.44 -15.58
C ALA A 22 0.62 11.82 -16.49
N GLY A 23 -0.66 12.14 -16.27
CA GLY A 23 -1.77 11.69 -17.11
C GLY A 23 -2.35 10.32 -16.75
N HIS A 24 -1.97 9.75 -15.59
CA HIS A 24 -2.54 8.48 -15.14
C HIS A 24 -3.94 8.68 -14.55
N ASP A 25 -4.89 7.86 -15.00
CA ASP A 25 -6.20 7.77 -14.36
C ASP A 25 -6.14 6.87 -13.12
N LEU A 26 -6.61 7.38 -11.98
CA LEU A 26 -6.50 6.73 -10.67
C LEU A 26 -7.87 6.48 -10.06
N ARG A 27 -8.17 5.20 -9.82
CA ARG A 27 -9.25 4.80 -8.91
C ARG A 27 -8.71 4.85 -7.49
N VAL A 28 -9.10 5.88 -6.73
CA VAL A 28 -8.59 6.10 -5.36
C VAL A 28 -9.52 5.45 -4.33
N MET A 29 -8.97 4.57 -3.50
CA MET A 29 -9.68 3.87 -2.42
C MET A 29 -9.03 4.19 -1.08
N ASP A 30 -9.84 4.51 -0.08
CA ASP A 30 -9.36 4.73 1.30
C ASP A 30 -9.38 3.40 2.06
N ILE A 31 -8.21 2.94 2.48
CA ILE A 31 -8.08 1.61 3.09
C ILE A 31 -8.76 1.46 4.47
N ARG A 32 -9.15 2.56 5.12
CA ARG A 32 -9.91 2.50 6.38
C ARG A 32 -11.41 2.50 6.14
N ALA A 33 -11.88 3.25 5.14
CA ALA A 33 -13.29 3.33 4.82
C ALA A 33 -13.76 2.18 3.92
N ASP A 34 -12.98 1.90 2.87
CA ASP A 34 -13.34 0.96 1.80
C ASP A 34 -12.67 -0.41 1.99
N GLY A 35 -11.61 -0.47 2.80
CA GLY A 35 -10.78 -1.66 2.97
C GLY A 35 -9.90 -1.96 1.75
N VAL A 36 -9.20 -3.10 1.80
CA VAL A 36 -8.46 -3.65 0.67
C VAL A 36 -8.91 -5.10 0.50
N PRO A 37 -9.33 -5.54 -0.70
CA PRO A 37 -9.71 -6.93 -0.90
C PRO A 37 -8.59 -7.90 -0.53
N GLU A 38 -8.94 -9.01 0.10
CA GLU A 38 -7.96 -10.03 0.51
C GLU A 38 -7.11 -10.52 -0.67
N ALA A 39 -7.74 -10.78 -1.82
CA ALA A 39 -7.05 -11.21 -3.03
C ALA A 39 -5.96 -10.21 -3.47
N VAL A 40 -6.25 -8.91 -3.36
CA VAL A 40 -5.29 -7.84 -3.67
C VAL A 40 -4.11 -7.85 -2.69
N LEU A 41 -4.36 -8.03 -1.39
CA LEU A 41 -3.31 -8.13 -0.38
C LEU A 41 -2.44 -9.37 -0.60
N ARG A 42 -3.05 -10.52 -0.94
CA ARG A 42 -2.33 -11.76 -1.24
C ARG A 42 -1.46 -11.61 -2.49
N GLU A 43 -1.98 -11.03 -3.56
CA GLU A 43 -1.20 -10.78 -4.77
C GLU A 43 -0.05 -9.81 -4.50
N ALA A 44 -0.31 -8.71 -3.80
CA ALA A 44 0.72 -7.76 -3.41
C ALA A 44 1.80 -8.40 -2.53
N LEU A 45 1.42 -9.30 -1.63
CA LEU A 45 2.36 -10.04 -0.79
C LEU A 45 3.25 -10.97 -1.63
N VAL A 46 2.69 -11.66 -2.62
CA VAL A 46 3.45 -12.50 -3.56
C VAL A 46 4.45 -11.67 -4.36
N ARG A 47 4.04 -10.48 -4.86
CA ARG A 47 4.87 -9.64 -5.73
C ARG A 47 5.93 -8.84 -4.98
N LEU A 48 5.62 -8.34 -3.79
CA LEU A 48 6.46 -7.41 -3.04
C LEU A 48 7.18 -8.05 -1.86
N GLY A 49 6.74 -9.25 -1.44
CA GLY A 49 7.15 -9.85 -0.18
C GLY A 49 6.67 -9.08 1.04
N ARG A 50 6.93 -9.66 2.21
CA ARG A 50 6.53 -9.09 3.51
C ARG A 50 7.12 -7.70 3.74
N GLU A 51 8.41 -7.51 3.48
CA GLU A 51 9.09 -6.23 3.71
C GLU A 51 8.62 -5.12 2.76
N GLY A 52 8.26 -5.50 1.54
CA GLY A 52 7.69 -4.59 0.55
C GLY A 52 6.31 -4.09 0.96
N LEU A 53 5.44 -5.00 1.42
CA LEU A 53 4.04 -4.68 1.73
C LEU A 53 3.82 -4.15 3.16
N LEU A 54 4.63 -4.52 4.15
CA LEU A 54 4.42 -4.15 5.56
C LEU A 54 5.02 -2.77 5.92
N ALA A 55 4.22 -1.95 6.59
CA ALA A 55 4.64 -0.69 7.20
C ALA A 55 5.26 -0.92 8.59
N THR A 56 6.48 -1.45 8.64
CA THR A 56 7.21 -1.77 9.89
C THR A 56 7.45 -0.56 10.81
N ARG A 57 7.44 0.66 10.25
CA ARG A 57 7.58 1.91 11.02
C ARG A 57 6.26 2.45 11.58
N SER A 58 5.13 1.80 11.31
CA SER A 58 3.82 2.25 11.78
C SER A 58 3.67 2.07 13.30
N PRO A 59 2.95 2.97 14.01
CA PRO A 59 2.67 2.80 15.43
C PRO A 59 1.91 1.50 15.72
N THR A 60 1.00 1.10 14.82
CA THR A 60 0.24 -0.14 14.95
C THR A 60 1.17 -1.35 14.97
N TRP A 61 2.10 -1.45 14.00
CA TRP A 61 3.07 -2.55 13.98
C TRP A 61 3.91 -2.61 15.26
N ARG A 62 4.40 -1.45 15.74
CA ARG A 62 5.21 -1.38 16.96
C ARG A 62 4.47 -1.81 18.23
N LYS A 63 3.14 -1.66 18.25
CA LYS A 63 2.28 -2.06 19.38
C LYS A 63 1.91 -3.54 19.38
N LEU A 64 2.02 -4.23 18.24
CA LEU A 64 1.81 -5.68 18.20
C LEU A 64 2.94 -6.39 18.95
N ASP A 65 2.57 -7.37 19.76
CA ASP A 65 3.51 -8.29 20.41
C ASP A 65 4.07 -9.32 19.43
N GLU A 66 5.00 -10.16 19.89
CA GLU A 66 5.67 -11.14 19.03
C GLU A 66 4.69 -12.20 18.48
N THR A 67 3.79 -12.70 19.33
CA THR A 67 2.75 -13.67 18.94
C THR A 67 1.87 -13.14 17.83
N ALA A 68 1.38 -11.91 17.96
CA ALA A 68 0.56 -11.26 16.93
C ALA A 68 1.35 -11.09 15.63
N ARG A 69 2.65 -10.74 15.69
CA ARG A 69 3.49 -10.55 14.49
C ARG A 69 3.79 -11.85 13.74
N GLN A 70 3.63 -13.01 14.37
CA GLN A 70 3.77 -14.33 13.74
C GLN A 70 2.52 -14.78 12.97
N ARG A 71 1.37 -14.11 13.16
CA ARG A 71 0.15 -14.37 12.38
C ARG A 71 0.37 -14.10 10.89
N ASP A 72 -0.56 -14.62 10.09
CA ASP A 72 -0.61 -14.33 8.66
C ASP A 72 -0.70 -12.81 8.41
N LEU A 73 0.13 -12.33 7.49
CA LEU A 73 0.26 -10.90 7.25
C LEU A 73 -1.02 -10.30 6.65
N VAL A 74 -1.69 -11.06 5.79
CA VAL A 74 -2.91 -10.60 5.13
C VAL A 74 -4.05 -10.54 6.14
N GLU A 75 -4.19 -11.55 7.00
CA GLU A 75 -5.14 -11.50 8.12
C GLU A 75 -4.91 -10.27 9.01
N LEU A 76 -3.66 -9.99 9.37
CA LEU A 76 -3.31 -8.79 10.14
C LEU A 76 -3.65 -7.50 9.40
N MET A 77 -3.51 -7.44 8.08
CA MET A 77 -3.84 -6.26 7.27
C MET A 77 -5.34 -6.09 7.07
N LEU A 78 -6.13 -7.17 7.06
CA LEU A 78 -7.59 -7.09 7.06
C LEU A 78 -8.10 -6.53 8.40
N GLU A 79 -7.51 -6.97 9.52
CA GLU A 79 -7.84 -6.47 10.87
C GLU A 79 -7.30 -5.05 11.10
N TYR A 80 -6.08 -4.78 10.63
CA TYR A 80 -5.38 -3.50 10.76
C TYR A 80 -4.90 -2.98 9.40
N PRO A 81 -5.77 -2.37 8.57
CA PRO A 81 -5.40 -1.91 7.21
C PRO A 81 -4.19 -0.98 7.18
N VAL A 82 -3.95 -0.25 8.28
CA VAL A 82 -2.80 0.65 8.42
C VAL A 82 -1.44 -0.06 8.47
N LEU A 83 -1.40 -1.39 8.58
CA LEU A 83 -0.18 -2.17 8.45
C LEU A 83 0.28 -2.28 6.99
N MET A 84 -0.60 -2.06 6.01
CA MET A 84 -0.20 -1.96 4.62
C MET A 84 0.66 -0.70 4.39
N LYS A 85 1.80 -0.88 3.70
CA LYS A 85 2.63 0.21 3.20
C LYS A 85 1.84 0.95 2.11
N ARG A 86 1.92 2.28 2.16
CA ARG A 86 1.03 3.18 1.42
C ARG A 86 1.80 4.23 0.62
N PRO A 87 1.30 4.63 -0.55
CA PRO A 87 0.15 4.03 -1.26
C PRO A 87 0.48 2.61 -1.76
N LEU A 88 -0.52 1.74 -1.92
CA LEU A 88 -0.39 0.54 -2.76
C LEU A 88 -0.98 0.88 -4.12
N ILE A 89 -0.18 0.70 -5.17
CA ILE A 89 -0.49 1.11 -6.54
C ILE A 89 -0.46 -0.13 -7.42
N ILE A 90 -1.56 -0.36 -8.14
CA ILE A 90 -1.73 -1.51 -9.04
C ILE A 90 -2.04 -0.97 -10.43
N GLY A 91 -1.11 -1.22 -11.34
CA GLY A 91 -1.28 -1.00 -12.76
C GLY A 91 -1.31 -2.32 -13.54
N PRO A 92 -1.40 -2.26 -14.88
CA PRO A 92 -1.55 -3.45 -15.72
C PRO A 92 -0.48 -4.53 -15.48
N ASP A 93 0.79 -4.12 -15.41
CA ASP A 93 1.94 -5.03 -15.30
C ASP A 93 2.81 -4.75 -14.06
N HIS A 94 2.30 -4.01 -13.08
CA HIS A 94 3.07 -3.68 -11.90
C HIS A 94 2.21 -3.58 -10.64
N ILE A 95 2.81 -3.98 -9.52
CA ILE A 95 2.35 -3.66 -8.17
C ILE A 95 3.50 -2.97 -7.46
N SER A 96 3.22 -1.89 -6.73
CA SER A 96 4.20 -1.21 -5.90
C SER A 96 3.57 -0.70 -4.62
N ALA A 97 4.37 -0.61 -3.55
CA ALA A 97 3.93 -0.05 -2.28
C ALA A 97 4.91 1.02 -1.78
N GLY A 98 4.37 2.17 -1.38
CA GLY A 98 5.13 3.36 -1.05
C GLY A 98 5.33 4.29 -2.25
N TRP A 99 6.18 5.30 -2.07
CA TRP A 99 6.48 6.31 -3.09
C TRP A 99 7.98 6.62 -3.12
N ALA A 100 8.79 5.57 -3.17
CA ALA A 100 10.24 5.66 -3.26
C ALA A 100 10.70 6.06 -4.68
N LYS A 101 12.00 6.34 -4.84
CA LYS A 101 12.56 6.89 -6.09
C LYS A 101 12.49 5.92 -7.28
N ASP A 102 12.66 4.63 -7.01
CA ASP A 102 12.48 3.54 -7.95
C ASP A 102 11.02 3.45 -8.45
N VAL A 103 10.05 3.60 -7.54
CA VAL A 103 8.62 3.65 -7.90
C VAL A 103 8.32 4.88 -8.76
N GLN A 104 8.86 6.05 -8.39
CA GLN A 104 8.71 7.28 -9.17
C GLN A 104 9.27 7.12 -10.59
N ALA A 105 10.51 6.65 -10.73
CA ALA A 105 11.15 6.45 -12.03
C ALA A 105 10.37 5.45 -12.92
N ARG A 106 9.82 4.39 -12.32
CA ARG A 106 9.00 3.42 -13.08
C ARG A 106 7.69 4.04 -13.58
N LEU A 107 7.04 4.87 -12.77
CA LEU A 107 5.66 5.32 -13.05
C LEU A 107 5.57 6.68 -13.73
N LEU A 108 6.64 7.48 -13.69
CA LEU A 108 6.67 8.82 -14.27
C LEU A 108 7.57 8.92 -15.52
N GLY A 109 8.31 7.84 -15.85
CA GLY A 109 9.37 7.86 -16.87
C GLY A 109 10.69 8.38 -16.33
#